data_AF-A0A087TZI4-F1
#
_entry.id   AF-A0A087TZI4-F1
#
_cell.length_a   1.000
_cell.length_b   1.000
_cell.length_c   1.000
_cell.angle_alpha   90.00
_cell.angle_beta   90.00
_cell.angle_gamma   90.00
#
_symmetry.space_group_name_H-M   'P 1'
#
loop_
_entity.id
_entity.type
_entity.pdbx_description
1 polymer ?
#
loop_
_entity_poly.entity_id
_entity_poly.type
_entity_poly.pdbx_seq_one_letter_code
_entity_poly.pdbx_strand_id
1 'polypeptide(L)'
;MSVQDKLVYPPGVRDITGDISTDDLVRRLKECAHAFQNMSQDDDNSAYIPLALHLASETFLEHRSRDVRLLVACCIADVFRVYAPEAPYKDITQ
;
A
#
# COMPACT_ATOMS: atom_id res chain seq x y z
N MET A 1 11.66 20.30 -8.76
CA MET A 1 12.28 18.96 -8.80
C MET A 1 11.24 18.00 -8.24
N SER A 2 10.48 17.34 -9.11
CA SER A 2 9.45 16.40 -8.66
C SER A 2 10.16 15.15 -8.18
N VAL A 3 10.23 14.96 -6.86
CA VAL A 3 10.56 13.67 -6.26
C VAL A 3 9.53 12.67 -6.77
N GLN A 4 9.88 11.94 -7.83
CA GLN A 4 9.23 10.68 -8.14
C GLN A 4 9.70 9.72 -7.07
N ASP A 5 8.99 9.69 -5.95
CA ASP A 5 9.16 8.66 -4.95
C ASP A 5 9.02 7.33 -5.67
N LYS A 6 10.11 6.59 -5.78
CA LYS A 6 10.17 5.37 -6.58
C LYS A 6 9.39 4.31 -5.82
N LEU A 7 8.08 4.24 -6.09
CA LEU A 7 7.17 3.29 -5.47
C LEU A 7 7.74 1.87 -5.64
N VAL A 8 8.00 1.19 -4.54
CA VAL A 8 8.46 -0.19 -4.54
C VAL A 8 7.23 -1.08 -4.44
N TYR A 9 7.07 -1.95 -5.43
CA TYR A 9 5.96 -2.88 -5.49
C TYR A 9 6.39 -4.27 -4.99
N PRO A 10 5.53 -4.97 -4.24
CA PRO A 10 5.79 -6.35 -3.86
C PRO A 10 5.95 -7.25 -5.09
N PRO A 11 6.67 -8.39 -4.96
CA PRO A 11 6.83 -9.32 -6.08
C PRO A 11 5.47 -9.80 -6.62
N GLY A 12 5.26 -9.65 -7.93
CA GLY A 12 4.02 -10.01 -8.61
C GLY A 12 2.99 -8.89 -8.73
N VAL A 13 3.18 -7.77 -8.02
CA VAL A 13 2.29 -6.60 -8.11
C VAL A 13 2.80 -5.66 -9.20
N ARG A 14 1.91 -5.25 -10.10
CA ARG A 14 2.22 -4.25 -11.14
C ARG A 14 1.95 -2.85 -10.63
N ASP A 15 2.49 -1.86 -11.35
CA ASP A 15 2.34 -0.45 -11.02
C ASP A 15 0.87 -0.05 -10.81
N ILE A 16 0.58 0.62 -9.69
CA ILE A 16 -0.78 1.03 -9.34
C ILE A 16 -0.88 2.54 -9.60
N THR A 17 -1.39 2.88 -10.79
CA THR A 17 -1.51 4.27 -11.24
C THR A 17 -2.97 4.65 -11.45
N GLY A 18 -3.28 5.94 -11.38
CA GLY A 18 -4.66 6.43 -11.49
C GLY A 18 -5.22 6.46 -12.92
N ASP A 19 -4.39 6.16 -13.92
CA ASP A 19 -4.72 6.20 -15.36
C ASP A 19 -5.18 4.85 -15.95
N ILE A 20 -5.16 3.77 -15.17
CA ILE A 20 -5.65 2.45 -15.61
C ILE A 20 -7.15 2.26 -15.38
N SER A 21 -7.76 1.29 -16.07
CA SER A 21 -9.18 0.99 -15.89
C SER A 21 -9.48 0.45 -14.49
N THR A 22 -10.70 0.65 -14.01
CA THR A 22 -11.14 0.18 -12.68
C THR A 22 -10.94 -1.33 -12.51
N ASP A 23 -11.21 -2.14 -13.53
CA ASP A 23 -11.03 -3.59 -13.46
C ASP A 23 -9.55 -3.98 -13.29
N ASP A 24 -8.67 -3.31 -14.03
CA ASP A 24 -7.22 -3.51 -13.92
C ASP A 24 -6.70 -3.07 -12.55
N LEU A 25 -7.20 -1.92 -12.07
CA LEU A 25 -6.86 -1.39 -10.75
C LEU A 25 -7.27 -2.37 -9.64
N VAL A 26 -8.48 -2.91 -9.73
CA VAL A 26 -9.00 -3.93 -8.79
C VAL A 26 -8.14 -5.19 -8.81
N ARG A 27 -7.70 -5.68 -9.98
CA ARG A 27 -6.81 -6.85 -10.05
C ARG A 27 -5.47 -6.58 -9.37
N ARG A 28 -4.84 -5.44 -9.66
CA ARG A 28 -3.53 -5.07 -9.09
C ARG A 28 -3.63 -4.84 -7.58
N LEU A 29 -4.69 -4.19 -7.10
CA LEU A 29 -4.94 -4.01 -5.67
C LEU A 29 -5.15 -5.33 -4.94
N LYS A 30 -5.84 -6.31 -5.57
CA LYS A 30 -5.98 -7.66 -5.00
C LYS A 30 -4.64 -8.38 -4.90
N GLU A 31 -3.82 -8.30 -5.94
CA GLU A 31 -2.46 -8.85 -5.93
C GLU A 31 -1.61 -8.18 -4.82
N CYS A 32 -1.75 -6.87 -4.67
CA CYS A 32 -1.06 -6.08 -3.65
C CYS A 32 -1.49 -6.45 -2.22
N ALA A 33 -2.79 -6.52 -1.96
CA ALA A 33 -3.33 -6.98 -0.68
C ALA A 33 -2.83 -8.39 -0.35
N HIS A 34 -2.87 -9.32 -1.33
CA HIS A 34 -2.39 -10.68 -1.13
C HIS A 34 -0.89 -10.71 -0.83
N ALA A 35 -0.09 -9.87 -1.47
CA ALA A 35 1.33 -9.76 -1.16
C ALA A 35 1.57 -9.24 0.27
N PHE A 36 0.88 -8.18 0.70
CA PHE A 36 0.96 -7.66 2.06
C PHE A 36 0.47 -8.65 3.13
N GLN A 37 -0.53 -9.47 2.81
CA GLN A 37 -0.99 -10.53 3.72
C GLN A 37 0.06 -11.62 3.93
N ASN A 38 0.86 -11.92 2.90
CA ASN A 38 1.93 -12.92 2.98
C ASN A 38 3.24 -12.37 3.56
N MET A 39 3.35 -11.06 3.79
CA MET A 39 4.54 -10.47 4.41
C MET A 39 4.61 -10.80 5.90
N SER A 40 5.81 -11.17 6.35
CA SER A 40 6.12 -11.34 7.77
C SER A 40 6.51 -10.01 8.40
N GLN A 41 6.18 -9.83 9.68
CA GLN A 41 6.65 -8.69 10.49
C GLN A 41 8.17 -8.73 10.72
N ASP A 42 8.81 -9.89 10.56
CA ASP A 42 10.25 -10.08 10.76
C ASP A 42 11.11 -9.59 9.57
N ASP A 43 10.49 -9.31 8.42
CA ASP A 43 11.17 -8.85 7.21
C ASP A 43 11.26 -7.32 7.16
N ASP A 44 12.30 -6.78 6.51
CA ASP A 44 12.42 -5.34 6.24
C ASP A 44 11.41 -4.91 5.16
N ASN A 45 10.23 -4.52 5.63
CA ASN A 45 9.15 -4.04 4.78
C ASN A 45 9.17 -2.53 4.58
N SER A 46 10.15 -1.79 5.11
CA SER A 46 10.16 -0.31 5.12
C SER A 46 10.07 0.31 3.72
N ALA A 47 10.54 -0.40 2.69
CA ALA A 47 10.43 0.00 1.29
C ALA A 47 8.99 0.16 0.78
N TYR A 48 7.99 -0.46 1.43
CA TYR A 48 6.59 -0.40 1.00
C TYR A 48 5.79 0.75 1.64
N ILE A 49 6.39 1.54 2.55
CA ILE A 49 5.72 2.69 3.18
C ILE A 49 5.25 3.71 2.12
N PRO A 50 6.09 4.11 1.14
CA PRO A 50 5.66 5.05 0.11
C PRO A 50 4.50 4.51 -0.73
N LEU A 51 4.46 3.19 -0.97
CA LEU A 51 3.34 2.55 -1.66
C LEU A 51 2.06 2.63 -0.84
N ALA A 52 2.12 2.36 0.46
CA ALA A 52 0.96 2.48 1.34
C ALA A 52 0.43 3.92 1.41
N LEU A 53 1.33 4.91 1.50
CA LEU A 53 0.98 6.33 1.48
C LEU A 53 0.35 6.75 0.15
N HIS A 54 0.87 6.24 -0.97
CA HIS A 54 0.29 6.47 -2.29
C HIS A 54 -1.12 5.90 -2.40
N LEU A 55 -1.34 4.67 -1.91
CA LEU A 55 -2.66 4.04 -1.83
C LEU A 55 -3.62 4.79 -0.89
N ALA A 56 -3.10 5.44 0.16
CA ALA A 56 -3.86 6.29 1.07
C ALA A 56 -4.15 7.70 0.51
N SER A 57 -3.78 8.00 -0.75
CA SER A 57 -4.16 9.27 -1.37
C SER A 57 -5.67 9.35 -1.66
N GLU A 58 -6.20 10.58 -1.64
CA GLU A 58 -7.62 10.86 -1.92
C GLU A 58 -8.07 10.26 -3.26
N THR A 59 -7.18 10.19 -4.25
CA THR A 59 -7.42 9.57 -5.56
C THR A 59 -7.95 8.14 -5.46
N PHE A 60 -7.46 7.36 -4.50
CA PHE A 60 -7.86 5.97 -4.29
C PHE A 60 -8.93 5.83 -3.21
N LEU A 61 -8.84 6.60 -2.13
CA LEU A 61 -9.82 6.60 -1.04
C LEU A 61 -11.19 7.13 -1.47
N GLU A 62 -11.23 8.13 -2.34
CA GLU A 62 -12.46 8.73 -2.88
C GLU A 62 -12.83 8.17 -4.27
N HIS A 63 -12.17 7.10 -4.70
CA HIS A 63 -12.43 6.50 -6.00
C HIS A 63 -13.91 6.10 -6.14
N ARG A 64 -14.53 6.34 -7.30
CA ARG A 64 -15.98 6.10 -7.50
C ARG A 64 -16.38 4.64 -7.25
N SER A 65 -15.52 3.70 -7.63
CA SER A 65 -15.75 2.26 -7.43
C SER A 65 -15.62 1.87 -5.96
N ARG A 66 -16.67 1.23 -5.42
CA ARG A 66 -16.68 0.69 -4.06
C ARG A 66 -15.62 -0.39 -3.86
N ASP A 67 -15.37 -1.22 -4.88
CA ASP A 67 -14.41 -2.31 -4.80
C ASP A 67 -12.98 -1.79 -4.66
N VAL A 68 -12.65 -0.72 -5.39
CA VAL A 68 -11.36 -0.04 -5.28
C VAL A 68 -11.16 0.49 -3.86
N ARG A 69 -12.14 1.24 -3.33
CA ARG A 69 -12.05 1.79 -1.96
C ARG A 69 -11.87 0.70 -0.91
N LEU A 70 -12.60 -0.42 -1.04
CA LEU A 70 -12.48 -1.55 -0.13
C LEU A 70 -11.10 -2.19 -0.19
N LEU A 71 -10.57 -2.44 -1.38
CA LEU A 71 -9.27 -3.08 -1.57
C LEU A 71 -8.13 -2.18 -1.10
N VAL A 72 -8.23 -0.87 -1.34
CA VAL A 72 -7.28 0.13 -0.83
C VAL A 72 -7.28 0.11 0.69
N ALA A 73 -8.45 0.12 1.34
CA ALA A 73 -8.56 0.01 2.78
C ALA A 73 -7.94 -1.30 3.32
N CYS A 74 -8.14 -2.43 2.63
CA CYS A 74 -7.49 -3.70 2.97
C CYS A 74 -5.97 -3.59 2.89
N CYS A 75 -5.42 -3.07 1.78
CA CYS A 75 -3.96 -2.90 1.63
C CYS A 75 -3.38 -2.04 2.75
N ILE A 76 -4.01 -0.90 3.06
CA ILE A 76 -3.56 0.00 4.13
C ILE A 76 -3.60 -0.71 5.48
N ALA A 77 -4.67 -1.45 5.79
CA ALA A 77 -4.79 -2.20 7.04
C ALA A 77 -3.74 -3.31 7.16
N ASP A 78 -3.48 -4.04 6.08
CA ASP A 78 -2.47 -5.10 6.04
C ASP A 78 -1.06 -4.52 6.20
N VAL A 79 -0.75 -3.39 5.58
CA VAL A 79 0.48 -2.62 5.84
C VAL A 79 0.52 -2.25 7.32
N PHE A 80 -0.47 -1.56 7.89
CA PHE A 80 -0.43 -1.25 9.33
C PHE A 80 -0.21 -2.49 10.23
N ARG A 81 -0.76 -3.65 9.85
CA ARG A 81 -0.52 -4.93 10.54
C ARG A 81 0.93 -5.41 10.41
N VAL A 82 1.51 -5.39 9.22
CA VAL A 82 2.90 -5.83 8.95
C VAL A 82 3.92 -4.90 9.62
N TYR A 83 3.57 -3.65 9.86
CA TYR A 83 4.44 -2.67 10.54
C TYR A 83 4.22 -2.58 12.05
N ALA A 84 3.08 -3.03 12.59
CA ALA A 84 2.94 -3.27 14.03
C ALA A 84 3.73 -4.54 14.41
N PRO A 85 4.45 -4.66 15.55
CA PRO A 85 4.28 -3.97 16.84
C PRO A 85 5.31 -2.87 17.12
N GLU A 86 6.28 -2.67 16.21
CA GLU A 86 7.16 -1.50 16.19
C GLU A 86 6.40 -0.37 15.46
N ALA A 87 5.44 0.25 16.15
CA ALA A 87 5.06 1.60 15.75
C ALA A 87 6.38 2.39 15.60
N PRO A 88 6.62 3.14 14.52
CA PRO A 88 7.86 3.92 14.30
C PRO A 88 7.91 5.15 15.23
N TYR A 89 7.61 4.92 16.51
CA TYR A 89 7.54 5.84 17.63
C TYR A 89 8.15 5.23 18.91
N LYS A 90 9.01 4.21 18.81
CA LYS A 90 10.03 3.95 19.82
C LYS A 90 11.33 4.54 19.27
N ASP A 91 11.90 5.65 19.69
CA ASP A 91 11.80 6.50 20.86
C ASP A 91 12.16 7.92 20.38
N ILE A 92 11.31 8.93 20.60
CA ILE A 92 11.73 10.35 20.52
C ILE A 92 11.99 10.88 21.95
N THR A 93 12.09 10.00 22.94
CA THR A 93 12.25 10.40 24.35
C THR A 93 13.29 9.56 25.06
N GLN A 94 14.58 9.87 24.86
CA GLN A 94 15.49 10.48 25.86
C GLN A 94 16.94 10.47 25.38
#